data_AF-A0A1F9MYV7-F1
#
_entry.id   AF-A0A1F9MYV7-F1
#
_cell.length_a   1.000
_cell.length_b   1.000
_cell.length_c   1.000
_cell.angle_alpha   90.00
_cell.angle_beta   90.00
_cell.angle_gamma   90.00
#
_symmetry.space_group_name_H-M   'P 1'
#
loop_
_entity.id
_entity.type
_entity.pdbx_description
1 polymer ?
#
loop_
_entity_poly.entity_id
_entity_poly.type
_entity_poly.pdbx_seq_one_letter_code
_entity_poly.pdbx_strand_id
1 'polypeptide(L)'
;MMQSEDKQSELDPNQAAQQLATIRRIMESATQITVLPGWAAIVGGLVALVGCAVSYVLMGSLDFAVMNDLTLGDRYNVVAVWVAVGTLGVAIDVLMTIRLARQRGRRPWPRLAQLAAHAMAPALCCALLISIVLAERSAWDLIPAVWMLHYGVAVWMAGILSVRAPGVLGLLFMAAGATTLLCAVPISLLVVAATFGLCHIVYGIFLLVRFGS
;
A
#
# COMPACT_ATOMS: atom_id res chain seq x y z
N MET A 1 68.15 5.42 0.34
CA MET A 1 66.84 5.83 0.88
C MET A 1 66.03 6.34 -0.30
N MET A 2 64.77 5.93 -0.46
CA MET A 2 63.86 6.20 -1.60
C MET A 2 64.03 5.31 -2.84
N GLN A 3 63.58 4.05 -2.72
CA GLN A 3 62.88 3.33 -3.81
C GLN A 3 61.83 2.43 -3.14
N SER A 4 61.00 3.05 -2.31
CA SER A 4 59.67 2.56 -1.96
C SER A 4 58.70 3.50 -2.64
N GLU A 5 57.59 2.99 -3.17
CA GLU A 5 56.52 3.75 -3.85
C GLU A 5 56.76 3.98 -5.34
N ASP A 6 56.57 2.92 -6.15
CA ASP A 6 55.59 2.98 -7.26
C ASP A 6 55.40 1.57 -7.86
N LYS A 7 54.95 0.63 -7.03
CA LYS A 7 54.37 -0.61 -7.55
C LYS A 7 52.87 -0.36 -7.59
N GLN A 8 52.42 0.40 -8.59
CA GLN A 8 51.04 0.32 -9.05
C GLN A 8 50.75 -1.16 -9.22
N SER A 9 49.97 -1.70 -8.29
CA SER A 9 49.43 -3.04 -8.34
C SER A 9 48.61 -3.13 -9.61
N GLU A 10 49.22 -3.58 -10.70
CA GLU A 10 48.52 -4.05 -11.89
C GLU A 10 47.51 -5.07 -11.39
N LEU A 11 46.25 -4.64 -11.28
CA LEU A 11 45.18 -5.50 -10.80
C LEU A 11 45.10 -6.66 -11.77
N ASP A 12 45.43 -7.86 -11.30
CA ASP A 12 45.25 -9.11 -12.05
C ASP A 12 43.86 -9.06 -12.69
N PRO A 13 43.72 -9.22 -14.02
CA PRO A 13 42.44 -9.17 -14.72
C PRO A 13 41.35 -10.01 -14.03
N ASN A 14 41.75 -11.10 -13.36
CA ASN A 14 40.86 -11.95 -12.59
C ASN A 14 40.35 -11.30 -11.29
N GLN A 15 41.18 -10.52 -10.60
CA GLN A 15 40.78 -9.74 -9.42
C GLN A 15 39.86 -8.57 -9.80
N ALA A 16 40.16 -7.87 -10.91
CA ALA A 16 39.29 -6.81 -11.43
C ALA A 16 37.90 -7.36 -11.82
N ALA A 17 37.85 -8.52 -12.47
CA ALA A 17 36.60 -9.21 -12.80
C ALA A 17 35.82 -9.64 -11.54
N GLN A 18 36.50 -10.15 -10.50
CA GLN A 18 35.87 -10.50 -9.23
C GLN A 18 35.33 -9.28 -8.47
N GLN A 19 36.05 -8.16 -8.49
CA GLN A 19 35.57 -6.90 -7.90
C GLN A 19 34.34 -6.37 -8.64
N LEU A 20 34.33 -6.40 -9.99
CA LEU A 20 33.15 -6.04 -10.78
C LEU A 20 31.97 -6.99 -10.52
N ALA A 21 32.21 -8.30 -10.42
CA ALA A 21 31.18 -9.28 -10.07
C ALA A 21 30.63 -9.04 -8.65
N THR A 22 31.49 -8.64 -7.71
CA THR A 22 31.11 -8.30 -6.33
C THR A 22 30.30 -7.01 -6.28
N ILE A 23 30.74 -5.94 -6.97
CA ILE A 23 29.99 -4.68 -7.11
C ILE A 23 28.64 -4.96 -7.76
N ARG A 24 28.59 -5.79 -8.82
CA ARG A 24 27.36 -6.19 -9.48
C ARG A 24 26.44 -6.97 -8.54
N ARG A 25 26.96 -7.91 -7.76
CA ARG A 25 26.19 -8.61 -6.71
C ARG A 25 25.67 -7.68 -5.63
N ILE A 26 26.48 -6.72 -5.19
CA ILE A 26 26.09 -5.71 -4.20
C ILE A 26 24.99 -4.82 -4.79
N MET A 27 25.12 -4.39 -6.05
CA MET A 27 24.09 -3.63 -6.75
C MET A 27 22.79 -4.43 -6.96
N GLU A 28 22.89 -5.67 -7.40
CA GLU A 28 21.74 -6.58 -7.62
C GLU A 28 21.04 -6.93 -6.29
N SER A 29 21.79 -7.14 -5.21
CA SER A 29 21.23 -7.41 -3.87
C SER A 29 20.68 -6.15 -3.19
N ALA A 30 21.23 -4.97 -3.47
CA ALA A 30 20.71 -3.70 -3.00
C ALA A 30 19.40 -3.29 -3.69
N THR A 31 19.09 -3.83 -4.89
CA THR A 31 17.91 -3.43 -5.68
C THR A 31 16.66 -4.27 -5.46
N GLN A 32 16.73 -5.47 -4.86
CA GLN A 32 15.63 -6.44 -5.07
C GLN A 32 15.02 -7.14 -3.87
N ILE A 33 15.15 -6.68 -2.62
CA ILE A 33 14.52 -7.47 -1.55
C ILE A 33 13.73 -6.67 -0.52
N THR A 34 12.59 -6.18 -0.99
CA THR A 34 11.47 -5.79 -0.15
C THR A 34 10.75 -7.05 0.34
N VAL A 35 10.54 -7.15 1.65
CA VAL A 35 9.75 -8.21 2.25
C VAL A 35 8.29 -7.75 2.22
N LEU A 36 7.52 -8.20 1.22
CA LEU A 36 6.08 -7.94 1.17
C LEU A 36 5.31 -9.18 1.64
N PRO A 37 4.56 -9.11 2.75
CA PRO A 37 3.72 -10.21 3.19
C PRO A 37 2.46 -10.31 2.31
N GLY A 38 2.46 -11.22 1.33
CA GLY A 38 1.27 -11.49 0.49
C GLY A 38 0.02 -11.82 1.32
N TRP A 39 0.20 -12.53 2.43
CA TRP A 39 -0.88 -12.80 3.39
C TRP A 39 -1.48 -11.55 4.02
N ALA A 40 -0.71 -10.49 4.25
CA ALA A 40 -1.26 -9.25 4.81
C ALA A 40 -2.24 -8.59 3.85
N ALA A 41 -1.94 -8.60 2.55
CA ALA A 41 -2.83 -8.07 1.52
C ALA A 41 -4.13 -8.89 1.43
N ILE A 42 -4.06 -10.23 1.52
CA ILE A 42 -5.26 -11.08 1.52
C ILE A 42 -6.12 -10.79 2.75
N VAL A 43 -5.54 -10.82 3.95
CA VAL A 43 -6.29 -10.59 5.19
C VAL A 43 -6.83 -9.16 5.23
N GLY A 44 -6.05 -8.16 4.82
CA GLY A 44 -6.50 -6.78 4.70
C GLY A 44 -7.67 -6.61 3.74
N GLY A 45 -7.63 -7.27 2.58
CA GLY A 45 -8.74 -7.28 1.63
C GLY A 45 -10.00 -7.96 2.18
N LEU A 46 -9.85 -9.06 2.92
CA LEU A 46 -10.97 -9.70 3.61
C LEU A 46 -11.59 -8.79 4.68
N VAL A 47 -10.76 -8.10 5.47
CA VAL A 47 -11.22 -7.12 6.47
C VAL A 47 -11.98 -5.98 5.79
N ALA A 48 -11.50 -5.49 4.64
CA ALA A 48 -12.20 -4.47 3.86
C ALA A 48 -13.55 -4.97 3.31
N LEU A 49 -13.64 -6.21 2.82
CA LEU A 49 -14.91 -6.81 2.38
C LEU A 49 -15.91 -6.96 3.53
N VAL A 50 -15.44 -7.39 4.71
CA VAL A 50 -16.28 -7.42 5.92
C VAL A 50 -16.76 -6.01 6.29
N GLY A 51 -15.87 -5.02 6.24
CA GLY A 51 -16.22 -3.60 6.42
C GLY A 51 -17.30 -3.13 5.45
N CYS A 52 -17.21 -3.52 4.18
CA CYS A 52 -18.23 -3.22 3.17
C CYS A 52 -19.56 -3.91 3.48
N ALA A 53 -19.53 -5.18 3.87
CA ALA A 53 -20.75 -5.92 4.22
C ALA A 53 -21.45 -5.33 5.45
N VAL A 54 -20.70 -4.99 6.50
CA VAL A 54 -21.25 -4.32 7.69
C VAL A 54 -21.79 -2.93 7.33
N SER A 55 -21.06 -2.15 6.52
CA SER A 55 -21.54 -0.84 6.06
C SER A 55 -22.81 -0.96 5.24
N TYR A 56 -22.93 -1.98 4.38
CA TYR A 56 -24.16 -2.25 3.63
C TYR A 56 -25.35 -2.54 4.53
N VAL A 57 -25.16 -3.33 5.60
CA VAL A 57 -26.21 -3.61 6.60
C VAL A 57 -26.62 -2.34 7.36
N LEU A 58 -25.67 -1.46 7.69
CA LEU A 58 -25.94 -0.21 8.41
C LEU A 58 -26.60 0.85 7.53
N MET A 59 -26.18 0.99 6.27
CA MET A 59 -26.66 2.02 5.35
C MET A 59 -27.88 1.57 4.53
N GLY A 60 -28.08 0.26 4.34
CA GLY A 60 -29.09 -0.29 3.44
C GLY A 60 -28.85 0.02 1.95
N SER A 61 -27.68 0.54 1.59
CA SER A 61 -27.35 1.04 0.26
C SER A 61 -25.92 0.70 -0.15
N LEU A 62 -25.69 0.61 -1.47
CA LEU A 62 -24.37 0.47 -2.09
C LEU A 62 -23.69 1.82 -2.34
N ASP A 63 -24.29 2.91 -1.87
CA ASP A 63 -23.78 4.25 -2.04
C ASP A 63 -23.65 4.99 -0.70
N PHE A 64 -22.48 5.60 -0.50
CA PHE A 64 -22.19 6.45 0.65
C PHE A 64 -23.00 7.76 0.63
N ALA A 65 -23.62 8.15 -0.48
CA ALA A 65 -24.53 9.31 -0.51
C ALA A 65 -25.66 9.22 0.55
N VAL A 66 -26.12 8.01 0.86
CA VAL A 66 -27.18 7.74 1.86
C VAL A 66 -26.75 8.13 3.28
N MET A 67 -25.46 8.36 3.53
CA MET A 67 -24.95 8.87 4.81
C MET A 67 -25.58 10.19 5.25
N ASN A 68 -26.15 10.97 4.32
CA ASN A 68 -26.89 12.19 4.61
C ASN A 68 -28.27 11.94 5.24
N ASP A 69 -28.88 10.80 4.94
CA ASP A 69 -30.22 10.43 5.41
C ASP A 69 -30.18 9.61 6.71
N LEU A 70 -28.99 9.17 7.13
CA LEU A 70 -28.78 8.39 8.36
C LEU A 70 -28.88 9.25 9.61
N THR A 71 -29.29 8.61 10.71
CA THR A 71 -29.19 9.22 12.03
C THR A 71 -27.73 9.46 12.42
N LEU A 72 -27.48 10.41 13.32
CA LEU A 72 -26.13 10.71 13.80
C LEU A 72 -25.42 9.47 14.38
N GLY A 73 -26.17 8.59 15.06
CA GLY A 73 -25.67 7.35 15.64
C GLY A 73 -25.25 6.34 14.58
N ASP A 74 -26.09 6.11 13.57
CA ASP A 74 -25.77 5.17 12.48
C ASP A 74 -24.59 5.66 11.64
N ARG A 75 -24.54 6.97 11.37
CA ARG A 75 -23.42 7.60 10.69
C ARG A 75 -22.11 7.42 11.46
N TYR A 76 -22.13 7.60 12.78
CA TYR A 76 -20.98 7.32 13.63
C TYR A 76 -20.56 5.85 13.56
N ASN A 77 -21.51 4.91 13.57
CA ASN A 77 -21.21 3.49 13.47
C ASN A 77 -20.51 3.14 12.14
N VAL A 78 -20.97 3.69 11.01
CA VAL A 78 -20.31 3.50 9.70
C VAL A 78 -18.89 4.05 9.72
N VAL A 79 -18.69 5.27 10.23
CA VAL A 79 -17.34 5.86 10.35
C VAL A 79 -16.44 5.01 11.26
N ALA A 80 -16.96 4.54 12.40
CA ALA A 80 -16.23 3.69 13.33
C ALA A 80 -15.79 2.36 12.68
N VAL A 81 -16.64 1.76 11.84
CA VAL A 81 -16.29 0.58 11.03
C VAL A 81 -15.10 0.87 10.13
N TRP A 82 -15.11 1.99 9.39
CA TRP A 82 -14.01 2.33 8.48
C TRP A 82 -12.71 2.70 9.20
N VAL A 83 -12.79 3.37 10.34
CA VAL A 83 -11.63 3.61 11.22
C VAL A 83 -11.07 2.29 11.75
N ALA A 84 -11.92 1.35 12.16
CA ALA A 84 -11.51 0.03 12.60
C ALA A 84 -10.87 -0.78 11.47
N VAL A 85 -11.46 -0.79 10.27
CA VAL A 85 -10.93 -1.45 9.07
C VAL A 85 -9.55 -0.90 8.72
N GLY A 86 -9.38 0.43 8.68
CA GLY A 86 -8.09 1.06 8.40
C GLY A 86 -7.04 0.73 9.46
N THR A 87 -7.40 0.80 10.74
CA THR A 87 -6.49 0.50 11.85
C THR A 87 -6.07 -0.95 11.86
N LEU A 88 -7.01 -1.88 11.65
CA LEU A 88 -6.72 -3.31 11.53
C LEU A 88 -5.85 -3.60 10.31
N GLY A 89 -6.14 -3.00 9.17
CA GLY A 89 -5.34 -3.14 7.95
C GLY A 89 -3.88 -2.76 8.17
N VAL A 90 -3.63 -1.57 8.75
CA VAL A 90 -2.27 -1.12 9.08
C VAL A 90 -1.60 -2.04 10.10
N ALA A 91 -2.32 -2.44 11.15
CA ALA A 91 -1.77 -3.33 12.18
C ALA A 91 -1.39 -4.70 11.60
N ILE A 92 -2.23 -5.29 10.75
CA ILE A 92 -1.97 -6.57 10.08
C ILE A 92 -0.74 -6.44 9.18
N ASP A 93 -0.67 -5.40 8.36
CA ASP A 93 0.45 -5.18 7.44
C ASP A 93 1.78 -5.02 8.18
N VAL A 94 1.82 -4.18 9.22
CA VAL A 94 3.01 -3.99 10.05
C VAL A 94 3.42 -5.28 10.77
N LEU A 95 2.48 -5.97 11.42
CA LEU A 95 2.78 -7.19 12.18
C LEU A 95 3.29 -8.31 11.27
N MET A 96 2.66 -8.52 10.11
CA MET A 96 3.08 -9.56 9.17
C MET A 96 4.40 -9.20 8.49
N THR A 97 4.64 -7.92 8.17
CA THR A 97 5.92 -7.47 7.64
C THR A 97 7.04 -7.71 8.64
N ILE A 98 6.83 -7.39 9.93
CA ILE A 98 7.81 -7.64 10.99
C ILE A 98 8.08 -9.14 11.13
N ARG A 99 7.03 -9.97 11.16
CA ARG A 99 7.15 -11.44 11.29
C ARG A 99 7.92 -12.04 10.13
N LEU A 100 7.56 -11.68 8.90
CA LEU A 100 8.20 -12.20 7.69
C LEU A 100 9.66 -11.75 7.58
N ALA A 101 9.96 -10.52 7.96
CA ALA A 101 11.33 -10.03 8.00
C ALA A 101 12.19 -10.81 9.01
N ARG A 102 11.67 -11.06 10.22
CA ARG A 102 12.35 -11.88 11.23
C ARG A 102 12.59 -13.32 10.76
N GLN A 103 11.59 -13.96 10.16
CA GLN A 103 11.71 -15.32 9.61
C GLN A 103 12.79 -15.42 8.53
N ARG A 104 12.97 -14.35 7.74
CA ARG A 104 13.98 -14.28 6.67
C ARG A 104 15.33 -13.72 7.14
N GLY A 105 15.54 -13.57 8.46
CA GLY A 105 16.79 -13.05 9.03
C GLY A 105 17.10 -11.60 8.65
N ARG A 106 16.08 -10.80 8.32
CA ARG A 106 16.23 -9.40 7.88
C ARG A 106 15.74 -8.43 8.93
N ARG A 107 16.27 -7.20 8.86
CA ARG A 107 15.75 -6.09 9.66
C ARG A 107 14.31 -5.79 9.21
N PRO A 108 13.34 -5.75 10.13
CA PRO A 108 11.93 -5.49 9.80
C PRO A 108 11.67 -4.06 9.33
N TRP A 109 12.60 -3.14 9.59
CA TRP A 109 12.48 -1.73 9.25
C TRP A 109 13.70 -1.24 8.46
N PRO A 110 13.90 -1.73 7.22
CA PRO A 110 14.99 -1.25 6.38
C PRO A 110 14.75 0.22 5.98
N ARG A 111 15.83 0.93 5.62
CA ARG A 111 15.77 2.33 5.15
C ARG A 111 14.70 2.52 4.06
N LEU A 112 14.55 1.54 3.17
CA LEU A 112 13.55 1.59 2.10
C LEU A 112 12.10 1.56 2.61
N ALA A 113 11.80 0.77 3.65
CA ALA A 113 10.48 0.75 4.28
C ALA A 113 10.20 2.07 5.00
N GLN A 114 11.22 2.70 5.60
CA GLN A 114 11.09 4.05 6.16
C GLN A 114 10.74 5.05 5.06
N LEU A 115 11.46 5.06 3.94
CA LEU A 115 11.18 5.99 2.83
C LEU A 115 9.75 5.79 2.29
N ALA A 116 9.32 4.53 2.13
CA ALA A 116 7.95 4.23 1.71
C ALA A 116 6.92 4.80 2.71
N ALA A 117 7.09 4.58 4.01
CA ALA A 117 6.20 5.14 5.03
C ALA A 117 6.18 6.68 5.01
N HIS A 118 7.33 7.34 4.85
CA HIS A 118 7.41 8.80 4.74
C HIS A 118 6.78 9.34 3.46
N ALA A 119 6.80 8.56 2.37
CA ALA A 119 6.11 8.93 1.12
C ALA A 119 4.59 8.73 1.22
N MET A 120 4.14 7.70 1.94
CA MET A 120 2.72 7.37 2.08
C MET A 120 2.01 8.27 3.11
N ALA A 121 2.66 8.62 4.22
CA ALA A 121 2.02 9.35 5.31
C ALA A 121 1.39 10.69 4.89
N PRO A 122 2.06 11.57 4.12
CA PRO A 122 1.46 12.83 3.67
C PRO A 122 0.22 12.61 2.81
N ALA A 123 0.24 11.63 1.90
CA ALA A 123 -0.90 11.33 1.04
C ALA A 123 -2.12 10.87 1.85
N LEU A 124 -1.93 10.00 2.84
CA LEU A 124 -3.01 9.54 3.72
C LEU A 124 -3.52 10.65 4.66
N CYS A 125 -2.64 11.51 5.17
CA CYS A 125 -3.04 12.69 5.94
C CYS A 125 -3.91 13.64 5.11
N CYS A 126 -3.52 13.92 3.86
CA CYS A 126 -4.34 14.72 2.95
C CYS A 126 -5.72 14.07 2.70
N ALA A 127 -5.76 12.76 2.45
CA ALA A 127 -7.01 12.03 2.28
C ALA A 127 -7.95 12.18 3.49
N LEU A 128 -7.41 12.05 4.70
CA LEU A 128 -8.16 12.21 5.95
C LEU A 128 -8.70 13.63 6.10
N LEU A 129 -7.86 14.66 5.92
CA LEU A 129 -8.26 16.06 6.03
C LEU A 129 -9.36 16.41 5.01
N ILE A 130 -9.20 15.98 3.76
CA ILE A 130 -10.20 16.20 2.72
C ILE A 130 -11.50 15.47 3.08
N SER A 131 -11.42 14.25 3.61
CA SER A 131 -12.61 13.48 4.02
C SER A 131 -13.41 14.20 5.11
N ILE A 132 -12.74 14.84 6.08
CA ILE A 132 -13.41 15.63 7.13
C ILE A 132 -14.17 16.80 6.50
N VAL A 133 -13.53 17.56 5.60
CA VAL A 133 -14.17 18.70 4.93
C VAL A 133 -15.34 18.26 4.04
N LEU A 134 -15.24 17.12 3.37
CA LEU A 134 -16.33 16.57 2.55
C LEU A 134 -17.50 16.08 3.41
N ALA A 135 -17.22 15.45 4.55
CA ALA A 135 -18.24 15.04 5.51
C ALA A 135 -19.02 16.25 6.05
N GLU A 136 -18.34 17.35 6.38
CA GLU A 136 -19.00 18.61 6.79
C GLU A 136 -19.88 19.20 5.68
N ARG A 137 -19.49 19.00 4.42
CA ARG A 137 -20.23 19.45 3.24
C ARG A 137 -21.29 18.46 2.75
N SER A 138 -21.56 17.39 3.50
CA SER A 138 -22.54 16.36 3.12
C SER A 138 -22.22 15.63 1.80
N ALA A 139 -20.94 15.62 1.39
CA ALA A 139 -20.44 15.01 0.16
C ALA A 139 -19.77 13.65 0.43
N TRP A 140 -20.52 12.72 1.04
CA TRP A 140 -20.02 11.43 1.52
C TRP A 140 -19.68 10.44 0.39
N ASP A 141 -20.36 10.54 -0.74
CA ASP A 141 -20.14 9.79 -1.97
C ASP A 141 -18.75 10.01 -2.58
N LEU A 142 -18.17 11.20 -2.38
CA LEU A 142 -16.85 11.56 -2.89
C LEU A 142 -15.70 11.05 -2.01
N ILE A 143 -15.96 10.73 -0.74
CA ILE A 143 -14.93 10.28 0.22
C ILE A 143 -14.22 9.00 -0.28
N PRO A 144 -14.94 7.94 -0.72
CA PRO A 144 -14.31 6.78 -1.35
C PRO A 144 -13.34 7.10 -2.48
N ALA A 145 -13.71 8.02 -3.38
CA ALA A 145 -12.87 8.42 -4.50
C ALA A 145 -11.57 9.09 -4.04
N VAL A 146 -11.66 9.98 -3.03
CA VAL A 146 -10.50 10.63 -2.41
C VAL A 146 -9.55 9.60 -1.82
N TRP A 147 -10.08 8.63 -1.07
CA TRP A 147 -9.27 7.55 -0.49
C TRP A 147 -8.60 6.69 -1.56
N MET A 148 -9.33 6.30 -2.60
CA MET A 148 -8.77 5.50 -3.70
C MET A 148 -7.63 6.24 -4.41
N LEU A 149 -7.80 7.53 -4.69
CA LEU A 149 -6.77 8.34 -5.36
C LEU A 149 -5.52 8.51 -4.49
N HIS A 150 -5.68 8.93 -3.23
CA HIS A 150 -4.54 9.19 -2.35
C HIS A 150 -3.82 7.90 -1.93
N TYR A 151 -4.58 6.85 -1.63
CA TYR A 151 -4.01 5.53 -1.39
C TYR A 151 -3.29 5.00 -2.64
N GLY A 152 -3.89 5.17 -3.82
CA GLY A 152 -3.28 4.79 -5.09
C GLY A 152 -1.94 5.47 -5.33
N VAL A 153 -1.86 6.79 -5.11
CA VAL A 153 -0.59 7.55 -5.18
C VAL A 153 0.41 7.05 -4.14
N ALA A 154 -0.02 6.83 -2.90
CA ALA A 154 0.82 6.33 -1.81
C ALA A 154 1.44 4.96 -2.17
N VAL A 155 0.62 4.01 -2.63
CA VAL A 155 1.05 2.68 -3.04
C VAL A 155 1.91 2.71 -4.31
N TRP A 156 1.59 3.59 -5.26
CA TRP A 156 2.41 3.78 -6.46
C TRP A 156 3.82 4.26 -6.12
N MET A 157 3.93 5.25 -5.21
CA MET A 157 5.22 5.72 -4.70
C MET A 157 5.97 4.62 -3.95
N ALA A 158 5.29 3.82 -3.13
CA ALA A 158 5.89 2.65 -2.49
C ALA A 158 6.36 1.62 -3.53
N GLY A 159 5.67 1.48 -4.66
CA GLY A 159 6.05 0.64 -5.80
C GLY A 159 7.29 1.14 -6.54
N ILE A 160 7.46 2.46 -6.70
CA ILE A 160 8.67 3.06 -7.28
C ILE A 160 9.89 2.77 -6.41
N LEU A 161 9.71 2.88 -5.09
CA LEU A 161 10.77 2.59 -4.13
C LEU A 161 11.04 1.09 -4.00
N SER A 162 10.09 0.22 -4.37
CA SER A 162 10.21 -1.24 -4.18
C SER A 162 10.19 -2.01 -5.50
N VAL A 163 9.50 -3.17 -5.53
CA VAL A 163 9.29 -3.94 -6.77
C VAL A 163 8.14 -3.32 -7.57
N ARG A 164 8.04 -3.60 -8.88
CA ARG A 164 6.99 -3.00 -9.73
C ARG A 164 5.55 -3.39 -9.36
N ALA A 165 5.35 -4.48 -8.62
CA ALA A 165 4.03 -5.05 -8.38
C ALA A 165 3.06 -4.12 -7.60
N PRO A 166 3.42 -3.51 -6.46
CA PRO A 166 2.60 -2.47 -5.81
C PRO A 166 2.29 -1.30 -6.74
N GLY A 167 3.22 -0.92 -7.62
CA GLY A 167 3.03 0.19 -8.56
C GLY A 167 1.81 0.00 -9.48
N VAL A 168 1.59 -1.21 -9.98
CA VAL A 168 0.42 -1.54 -10.81
C VAL A 168 -0.87 -1.47 -9.99
N LEU A 169 -0.86 -1.95 -8.75
CA LEU A 169 -2.01 -1.84 -7.85
C LEU A 169 -2.35 -0.37 -7.58
N GLY A 170 -1.35 0.48 -7.30
CA GLY A 170 -1.56 1.92 -7.11
C GLY A 170 -2.20 2.60 -8.32
N LEU A 171 -1.77 2.28 -9.54
CA LEU A 171 -2.37 2.79 -10.77
C LEU A 171 -3.83 2.35 -10.95
N LEU A 172 -4.15 1.10 -10.60
CA LEU A 172 -5.53 0.60 -10.62
C LEU A 172 -6.41 1.39 -9.66
N PHE A 173 -5.93 1.65 -8.44
CA PHE A 173 -6.62 2.48 -7.45
C PHE A 173 -6.85 3.90 -7.94
N MET A 174 -5.84 4.52 -8.56
CA MET A 174 -5.97 5.85 -9.12
C MET A 174 -7.02 5.87 -10.25
N ALA A 175 -7.02 4.87 -11.13
CA ALA A 175 -8.01 4.76 -12.20
C ALA A 175 -9.43 4.58 -11.65
N ALA A 176 -9.63 3.66 -10.71
CA ALA A 176 -10.93 3.44 -10.08
C ALA A 176 -11.44 4.67 -9.32
N GLY A 177 -10.55 5.37 -8.59
CA GLY A 177 -10.87 6.62 -7.91
C GLY A 177 -11.26 7.73 -8.87
N ALA A 178 -10.51 7.89 -9.98
CA ALA A 178 -10.82 8.86 -11.02
C ALA A 178 -12.16 8.57 -11.70
N THR A 179 -12.44 7.31 -12.05
CA THR A 179 -13.74 6.91 -12.62
C THR A 179 -14.87 7.16 -11.64
N THR A 180 -14.70 6.84 -10.36
CA THR A 180 -15.72 7.11 -9.33
C THR A 180 -16.02 8.60 -9.23
N LEU A 181 -14.98 9.44 -9.25
CA LEU A 181 -15.10 10.89 -9.16
C LEU A 181 -15.77 11.51 -10.40
N LEU A 182 -15.40 11.03 -11.60
CA LEU A 182 -15.88 11.60 -12.87
C LEU A 182 -17.28 11.11 -13.26
N CYS A 183 -17.62 9.87 -12.93
CA CYS A 183 -18.86 9.26 -13.37
C CYS A 183 -20.00 9.36 -12.33
N ALA A 184 -19.73 9.84 -11.10
CA ALA A 184 -20.71 10.01 -10.03
C ALA A 184 -21.67 8.81 -9.90
N VAL A 185 -21.11 7.60 -9.95
CA VAL A 185 -21.93 6.37 -10.00
C VAL A 185 -22.40 6.04 -8.58
N PRO A 186 -23.70 5.80 -8.35
CA PRO A 186 -24.25 5.52 -7.00
C PRO A 186 -23.96 4.09 -6.53
N ILE A 187 -22.69 3.69 -6.63
CA ILE A 187 -22.16 2.37 -6.28
C ILE A 187 -20.82 2.50 -5.55
N SER A 188 -20.57 3.63 -4.90
CA SER A 188 -19.30 3.98 -4.29
C SER A 188 -18.81 2.91 -3.29
N LEU A 189 -19.71 2.26 -2.54
CA LEU A 189 -19.38 1.12 -1.65
C LEU A 189 -18.90 -0.11 -2.43
N LEU A 190 -19.53 -0.39 -3.58
CA LEU A 190 -19.16 -1.53 -4.42
C LEU A 190 -17.78 -1.33 -5.07
N VAL A 191 -17.45 -0.10 -5.47
CA VAL A 191 -16.10 0.21 -5.98
C VAL A 191 -15.05 0.06 -4.88
N VAL A 192 -15.36 0.44 -3.65
CA VAL A 192 -14.50 0.19 -2.48
C VAL A 192 -14.31 -1.30 -2.24
N ALA A 193 -15.38 -2.09 -2.28
CA ALA A 193 -15.31 -3.55 -2.15
C ALA A 193 -14.44 -4.18 -3.26
N ALA A 194 -14.57 -3.69 -4.50
CA ALA A 194 -13.78 -4.16 -5.63
C ALA A 194 -12.28 -3.81 -5.48
N THR A 195 -11.97 -2.59 -5.06
CA THR A 195 -10.58 -2.10 -4.96
C THR A 195 -9.91 -2.51 -3.65
N PHE A 196 -10.40 -2.02 -2.51
CA PHE A 196 -9.84 -2.32 -1.19
C PHE A 196 -10.03 -3.78 -0.79
N GLY A 197 -11.07 -4.44 -1.27
CA GLY A 197 -11.30 -5.87 -1.05
C GLY A 197 -10.65 -6.75 -2.11
N LEU A 198 -11.31 -6.87 -3.26
CA LEU A 198 -10.97 -7.88 -4.28
C LEU A 198 -9.58 -7.66 -4.88
N CYS A 199 -9.22 -6.43 -5.27
CA CYS A 199 -7.89 -6.18 -5.84
C CYS A 199 -6.76 -6.46 -4.84
N HIS A 200 -6.95 -6.19 -3.55
CA HIS A 200 -5.94 -6.55 -2.53
C HIS A 200 -5.80 -8.06 -2.35
N ILE A 201 -6.90 -8.82 -2.40
CA ILE A 201 -6.87 -10.29 -2.35
C ILE A 201 -6.12 -10.84 -3.57
N VAL A 202 -6.48 -10.40 -4.78
CA VAL A 202 -5.82 -10.83 -6.02
C VAL A 202 -4.34 -10.49 -5.99
N TYR A 203 -4.00 -9.28 -5.53
CA TYR A 203 -2.61 -8.84 -5.36
C TYR A 203 -1.85 -9.70 -4.35
N GLY A 204 -2.46 -10.02 -3.21
CA GLY A 204 -1.88 -10.89 -2.21
C GLY A 204 -1.60 -12.29 -2.74
N ILE A 205 -2.56 -12.89 -3.46
CA ILE A 205 -2.39 -14.19 -4.13
C ILE A 205 -1.24 -14.12 -5.16
N PHE A 206 -1.20 -13.06 -5.97
CA PHE A 206 -0.11 -12.85 -6.93
C PHE A 206 1.26 -12.79 -6.24
N LEU A 207 1.37 -12.11 -5.09
CA LEU A 207 2.60 -12.07 -4.31
C LEU A 207 2.99 -13.47 -3.79
N LEU A 208 2.03 -14.25 -3.29
CA LEU A 208 2.28 -15.61 -2.80
C LEU A 208 2.82 -16.51 -3.92
N VAL A 209 2.18 -16.50 -5.09
CA VAL A 209 2.58 -17.30 -6.25
C VAL A 209 3.94 -16.88 -6.80
N ARG A 210 4.20 -15.56 -6.86
CA ARG A 210 5.42 -15.04 -7.50
C ARG A 210 6.66 -15.08 -6.59
N PHE A 211 6.48 -14.82 -5.30
CA PHE A 211 7.58 -14.61 -4.36
C PHE A 211 7.71 -15.67 -3.26
N GLY A 212 6.80 -16.66 -3.21
CA GLY A 212 6.83 -17.77 -2.26
C GLY A 212 7.02 -17.27 -0.83
N SER A 213 5.98 -16.66 -0.26
CA SER A 213 6.03 -16.01 1.07
C SER A 213 6.63 -16.91 2.15
#